data_AF-R7F737-F1
#
_entry.id   AF-R7F737-F1
#
_cell.length_a   1.000
_cell.length_b   1.000
_cell.length_c   1.000
_cell.angle_alpha   90.00
_cell.angle_beta   90.00
_cell.angle_gamma   90.00
#
_symmetry.space_group_name_H-M   'P 1'
#
loop_
_entity.id
_entity.type
_entity.pdbx_description
1 polymer ?
#
loop_
_entity_poly.entity_id
_entity_poly.type
_entity_poly.pdbx_seq_one_letter_code
_entity_poly.pdbx_strand_id
1 'polypeptide(L)'
;MMAVLLSATTASAFIDSYTISHDKLPEEAQQMLTDYFPKAKVSSIKIDRHLLKKTDYDVRLTNGIKIEFSNKGKWTYVTSKRKAIPEDLIPAKIRKYVADNYPDVKIISIRKKTTSYEIGLSSSVLLTFNRLYKLTKTEKAPTEDSDSDSDSDSASDAESDS
;
A
#
# COMPACT_ATOMS: atom_id res chain seq x y z
N MET A 1 -34.18 37.63 -26.34
CA MET A 1 -33.94 37.20 -24.95
C MET A 1 -33.41 35.77 -24.97
N MET A 2 -32.08 35.61 -24.99
CA MET A 2 -31.42 34.30 -24.82
C MET A 2 -30.69 34.35 -23.48
N ALA A 3 -31.23 33.66 -22.48
CA ALA A 3 -30.60 33.51 -21.19
C ALA A 3 -29.57 32.37 -21.28
N VAL A 4 -28.29 32.70 -21.17
CA VAL A 4 -27.21 31.72 -20.99
C VAL A 4 -27.19 31.36 -19.51
N LEU A 5 -27.73 30.19 -19.18
CA LEU A 5 -27.57 29.57 -17.87
C LEU A 5 -26.15 28.98 -17.77
N LEU A 6 -25.26 29.70 -17.09
CA LEU A 6 -23.98 29.18 -16.63
C LEU A 6 -24.24 28.18 -15.49
N SER A 7 -24.35 26.89 -15.81
CA SER A 7 -24.26 25.84 -14.81
C SER A 7 -22.82 25.73 -14.33
N ALA A 8 -22.52 26.32 -13.18
CA ALA A 8 -21.27 26.11 -12.47
C ALA A 8 -21.23 24.65 -11.98
N THR A 9 -20.54 23.80 -12.72
CA THR A 9 -20.18 22.46 -12.24
C THR A 9 -19.08 22.62 -11.20
N THR A 10 -19.43 22.56 -9.92
CA THR A 10 -18.44 22.40 -8.86
C THR A 10 -17.76 21.06 -9.07
N ALA A 11 -16.57 21.06 -9.66
CA ALA A 11 -15.69 19.91 -9.62
C ALA A 11 -15.30 19.69 -8.16
N SER A 12 -15.94 18.73 -7.49
CA SER A 12 -15.43 18.23 -6.22
C SER A 12 -14.05 17.64 -6.50
N ALA A 13 -12.99 18.37 -6.17
CA ALA A 13 -11.65 17.82 -6.16
C ALA A 13 -11.61 16.73 -5.07
N PHE A 14 -11.39 15.49 -5.47
CA PHE A 14 -11.26 14.37 -4.55
C PHE A 14 -9.84 14.42 -4.01
N ILE A 15 -9.70 14.99 -2.83
CA ILE A 15 -8.41 15.20 -2.18
C ILE A 15 -8.07 13.95 -1.37
N ASP A 16 -6.95 13.32 -1.70
CA ASP A 16 -6.32 12.33 -0.83
C ASP A 16 -6.08 12.96 0.54
N SER A 17 -6.53 12.30 1.61
CA SER A 17 -6.40 12.82 2.96
C SER A 17 -5.41 12.00 3.77
N TYR A 18 -4.60 12.69 4.57
CA TYR A 18 -3.62 12.08 5.47
C TYR A 18 -4.08 12.28 6.91
N THR A 19 -4.00 11.23 7.71
CA THR A 19 -4.31 11.28 9.13
C THR A 19 -3.40 10.33 9.91
N ILE A 20 -3.33 10.50 11.22
CA ILE A 20 -2.71 9.54 12.15
C ILE A 20 -3.77 8.81 12.99
N SER A 21 -5.05 9.14 12.76
CA SER A 21 -6.14 8.77 13.63
C SER A 21 -6.66 7.37 13.30
N HIS A 22 -6.51 6.44 14.24
CA HIS A 22 -6.83 5.01 14.08
C HIS A 22 -8.33 4.77 13.88
N ASP A 23 -9.18 5.65 14.41
CA ASP A 23 -10.65 5.64 14.26
C ASP A 23 -11.11 5.82 12.81
N LYS A 24 -10.24 6.29 11.91
CA LYS A 24 -10.54 6.42 10.47
C LYS A 24 -10.34 5.11 9.70
N LEU A 25 -9.76 4.08 10.32
CA LEU A 25 -9.63 2.76 9.71
C LEU A 25 -10.88 1.92 9.98
N PRO A 26 -11.31 1.08 9.03
CA PRO A 26 -12.35 0.08 9.30
C PRO A 26 -11.93 -0.86 10.43
N GLU A 27 -12.90 -1.38 11.18
CA GLU A 27 -12.66 -2.22 12.35
C GLU A 27 -11.75 -3.44 12.04
N GLU A 28 -11.95 -4.09 10.89
CA GLU A 28 -11.11 -5.23 10.46
C GLU A 28 -9.64 -4.84 10.27
N ALA A 29 -9.35 -3.62 9.82
CA ALA A 29 -7.98 -3.11 9.69
C ALA A 29 -7.36 -2.81 11.07
N GLN A 30 -8.16 -2.26 11.99
CA GLN A 30 -7.73 -2.00 13.36
C GLN A 30 -7.38 -3.30 14.10
N GLN A 31 -8.19 -4.36 13.92
CA GLN A 31 -7.93 -5.69 14.47
C GLN A 31 -6.63 -6.27 13.91
N MET A 32 -6.42 -6.21 12.59
CA MET A 32 -5.20 -6.69 11.95
C MET A 32 -3.94 -5.98 12.49
N LEU A 33 -3.99 -4.66 12.68
CA LEU A 33 -2.87 -3.92 13.27
C LEU A 33 -2.59 -4.37 14.70
N THR A 34 -3.63 -4.66 15.48
CA THR A 34 -3.51 -5.14 16.86
C THR A 34 -2.93 -6.56 16.91
N ASP A 35 -3.41 -7.46 16.04
CA ASP A 35 -3.03 -8.87 16.04
C ASP A 35 -1.59 -9.09 15.57
N TYR A 36 -1.19 -8.44 14.46
CA TYR A 36 0.10 -8.70 13.82
C TYR A 36 1.16 -7.65 14.16
N PHE A 37 0.76 -6.46 14.63
CA PHE A 37 1.66 -5.34 14.89
C PHE A 37 1.42 -4.64 16.25
N PRO A 38 1.24 -5.37 17.37
CA PRO A 38 0.81 -4.79 18.65
C PRO A 38 1.78 -3.76 19.25
N LYS A 39 3.07 -3.81 18.85
CA LYS A 39 4.12 -2.88 19.32
C LYS A 39 4.39 -1.73 18.35
N ALA A 40 3.81 -1.77 17.15
CA ALA A 40 4.05 -0.76 16.14
C ALA A 40 3.13 0.44 16.34
N LYS A 41 3.65 1.64 16.14
CA LYS A 41 2.83 2.86 16.12
C LYS A 41 2.52 3.24 14.68
N VAL A 42 1.31 3.73 14.45
CA VAL A 42 0.94 4.31 13.15
C VAL A 42 1.69 5.63 12.98
N SER A 43 2.39 5.76 11.86
CA SER A 43 3.09 6.98 11.47
C SER A 43 2.22 7.85 10.56
N SER A 44 1.51 7.23 9.62
CA SER A 44 0.56 7.92 8.75
C SER A 44 -0.45 6.94 8.16
N ILE A 45 -1.63 7.46 7.85
CA ILE A 45 -2.72 6.80 7.15
C ILE A 45 -3.08 7.71 5.99
N LYS A 46 -2.85 7.24 4.77
CA LYS A 46 -3.35 7.88 3.56
C LYS A 46 -4.68 7.22 3.18
N ILE A 47 -5.71 8.03 3.00
CA ILE A 47 -7.03 7.58 2.52
C ILE A 47 -7.12 7.98 1.05
N ASP A 48 -6.95 7.01 0.16
CA ASP A 48 -7.05 7.20 -1.28
C ASP A 48 -8.53 7.12 -1.70
N ARG A 49 -9.06 8.23 -2.22
CA ARG A 49 -10.44 8.33 -2.70
C ARG A 49 -10.44 8.61 -4.20
N HIS A 50 -9.86 7.71 -4.98
CA HIS A 50 -9.95 7.80 -6.44
C HIS A 50 -11.41 7.81 -6.94
N LEU A 51 -11.74 8.77 -7.83
CA LEU A 51 -13.10 9.10 -8.28
C LEU A 51 -13.97 7.92 -8.77
N LEU A 52 -13.34 6.84 -9.22
CA LEU A 52 -14.01 5.66 -9.79
C LEU A 52 -13.63 4.36 -9.08
N LYS A 53 -12.78 4.41 -8.04
CA LYS A 53 -12.32 3.24 -7.29
C LYS A 53 -12.89 3.25 -5.89
N LYS A 54 -12.87 2.07 -5.26
CA LYS A 54 -13.22 1.94 -3.85
C LYS A 54 -12.11 2.59 -3.03
N THR A 55 -12.49 3.26 -1.94
CA THR A 55 -11.54 3.91 -1.03
C THR A 55 -10.57 2.90 -0.47
N ASP A 56 -9.28 3.07 -0.69
CA ASP A 56 -8.26 2.20 -0.12
C ASP A 56 -7.46 2.98 0.94
N TYR A 57 -6.89 2.25 1.90
CA TYR A 57 -6.16 2.84 3.02
C TYR A 57 -4.71 2.36 3.00
N ASP A 58 -3.80 3.33 2.97
CA ASP A 58 -2.35 3.10 3.00
C ASP A 58 -1.83 3.50 4.38
N VAL A 59 -1.53 2.50 5.21
CA VAL A 59 -1.03 2.71 6.57
C VAL A 59 0.47 2.50 6.60
N ARG A 60 1.21 3.49 7.08
CA ARG A 60 2.64 3.41 7.35
C ARG A 60 2.87 3.35 8.84
N LEU A 61 3.64 2.36 9.28
CA LEU A 61 4.03 2.17 10.67
C LEU A 61 5.42 2.76 10.91
N THR A 62 5.68 3.23 12.13
CA THR A 62 6.96 3.83 12.53
C THR A 62 8.15 2.87 12.43
N ASN A 63 7.90 1.57 12.41
CA ASN A 63 8.92 0.54 12.22
C ASN A 63 9.33 0.33 10.74
N GLY A 64 8.73 1.09 9.81
CA GLY A 64 9.04 1.06 8.38
C GLY A 64 8.19 0.07 7.56
N ILE A 65 7.12 -0.47 8.14
CA ILE A 65 6.16 -1.35 7.45
C ILE A 65 5.05 -0.50 6.82
N LYS A 66 4.72 -0.79 5.56
CA LYS A 66 3.54 -0.26 4.86
C LYS A 66 2.51 -1.38 4.75
N ILE A 67 1.25 -1.06 5.01
CA ILE A 67 0.10 -1.96 4.87
C ILE A 67 -0.96 -1.25 4.03
N GLU A 68 -1.40 -1.90 2.95
CA GLU A 68 -2.52 -1.46 2.12
C GLU A 68 -3.76 -2.26 2.53
N PHE A 69 -4.86 -1.57 2.80
CA PHE A 69 -6.15 -2.14 3.09
C PHE A 69 -7.17 -1.74 2.02
N SER A 70 -8.01 -2.69 1.64
CA SER A 70 -9.21 -2.40 0.87
C SER A 70 -10.19 -1.52 1.65
N ASN A 71 -11.19 -0.98 0.95
CA ASN A 71 -12.30 -0.24 1.56
C ASN A 71 -13.04 -0.93 2.71
N LYS A 72 -12.97 -2.26 2.80
CA LYS A 72 -13.59 -3.06 3.88
C LYS A 72 -12.67 -3.25 5.09
N GLY A 73 -11.42 -2.79 5.03
CA GLY A 73 -10.40 -3.03 6.05
C GLY A 73 -9.63 -4.34 5.89
N LYS A 74 -9.85 -5.07 4.80
CA LYS A 74 -9.07 -6.28 4.49
C LYS A 74 -7.72 -5.87 3.93
N TRP A 75 -6.63 -6.34 4.56
CA TRP A 75 -5.30 -6.11 4.04
C TRP A 75 -5.13 -6.80 2.68
N THR A 76 -4.47 -6.10 1.76
CA THR A 76 -4.20 -6.55 0.40
C THR A 76 -2.70 -6.61 0.14
N TYR A 77 -1.90 -5.79 0.82
CA TYR A 77 -0.46 -5.77 0.69
C TYR A 77 0.20 -5.37 2.00
N VAL A 78 1.26 -6.09 2.37
CA VAL A 78 2.14 -5.72 3.49
C VAL A 78 3.55 -5.77 2.98
N THR A 79 4.32 -4.70 3.19
CA THR A 79 5.71 -4.62 2.76
C THR A 79 6.57 -3.90 3.78
N SER A 80 7.84 -4.28 3.85
CA SER A 80 8.88 -3.61 4.61
C SER A 80 10.07 -3.32 3.71
N LYS A 81 10.69 -2.15 3.88
CA LYS A 81 11.88 -1.78 3.08
C LYS A 81 13.10 -2.67 3.35
N ARG A 82 13.27 -3.17 4.58
CA ARG A 82 14.51 -3.86 5.00
C ARG A 82 14.32 -5.01 5.99
N LYS A 83 13.17 -5.08 6.66
CA LYS A 83 12.93 -6.04 7.74
C LYS A 83 12.02 -7.17 7.25
N ALA A 84 12.11 -8.32 7.90
CA ALA A 84 11.12 -9.36 7.67
C ALA A 84 9.76 -8.90 8.20
N ILE A 85 8.70 -9.22 7.47
CA ILE A 85 7.33 -9.05 7.96
C ILE A 85 7.00 -10.18 8.97
N PRO A 86 5.98 -10.01 9.83
CA PRO A 86 5.58 -11.06 10.77
C PRO A 86 5.26 -12.37 10.06
N GLU A 87 5.84 -13.47 10.52
CA GLU A 87 5.65 -14.79 9.92
C GLU A 87 4.20 -15.27 10.01
N ASP A 88 3.50 -14.92 11.09
CA ASP A 88 2.10 -15.31 11.32
C ASP A 88 1.15 -14.78 10.24
N LEU A 89 1.54 -13.69 9.55
CA LEU A 89 0.78 -13.14 8.42
C LEU A 89 0.85 -14.03 7.17
N ILE A 90 1.90 -14.83 7.05
CA ILE A 90 2.22 -15.60 5.85
C ILE A 90 1.68 -17.03 6.01
N PRO A 91 0.94 -17.59 5.05
CA PRO A 91 0.49 -18.98 5.14
C PRO A 91 1.64 -19.97 5.35
N ALA A 92 1.48 -20.90 6.31
CA ALA A 92 2.56 -21.82 6.72
C ALA A 92 3.19 -22.61 5.57
N LYS A 93 2.39 -23.03 4.57
CA LYS A 93 2.88 -23.71 3.36
C LYS A 93 3.84 -22.85 2.54
N ILE A 94 3.56 -21.56 2.40
CA ILE A 94 4.44 -20.60 1.71
C ILE A 94 5.71 -20.40 2.53
N ARG A 95 5.60 -20.21 3.85
CA ARG A 95 6.79 -20.06 4.73
C ARG A 95 7.74 -21.25 4.58
N LYS A 96 7.19 -22.46 4.66
CA LYS A 96 7.96 -23.69 4.46
C LYS A 96 8.63 -23.72 3.10
N TYR A 97 7.90 -23.41 2.03
CA TYR A 97 8.49 -23.36 0.69
C TYR A 97 9.67 -22.38 0.61
N VAL A 98 9.52 -21.16 1.15
CA VAL A 98 10.61 -20.17 1.14
C VAL A 98 11.80 -20.66 1.96
N ALA A 99 11.58 -21.19 3.17
CA ALA A 99 12.66 -21.71 4.00
C ALA A 99 13.43 -22.88 3.34
N ASP A 100 12.73 -23.78 2.65
CA ASP A 100 13.34 -24.94 2.00
C ASP A 100 14.12 -24.56 0.71
N ASN A 101 13.73 -23.49 0.01
CA ASN A 101 14.27 -23.16 -1.33
C ASN A 101 15.15 -21.89 -1.35
N TYR A 102 15.00 -21.01 -0.37
CA TYR A 102 15.71 -19.73 -0.25
C TYR A 102 16.26 -19.58 1.17
N PRO A 103 17.22 -20.44 1.56
CA PRO A 103 17.86 -20.32 2.88
C PRO A 103 18.49 -18.93 3.03
N ASP A 104 18.43 -18.38 4.24
CA ASP A 104 18.99 -17.06 4.60
C ASP A 104 18.31 -15.84 3.94
N VAL A 105 17.22 -16.03 3.20
CA VAL A 105 16.44 -14.94 2.59
C VAL A 105 15.23 -14.60 3.44
N LYS A 106 14.98 -13.29 3.62
CA LYS A 106 13.84 -12.78 4.39
C LYS A 106 12.64 -12.54 3.48
N ILE A 107 11.45 -12.83 3.97
CA ILE A 107 10.21 -12.40 3.33
C ILE A 107 9.96 -10.94 3.74
N ILE A 108 10.03 -10.04 2.77
CA ILE A 108 9.90 -8.59 2.99
C ILE A 108 8.55 -8.05 2.54
N SER A 109 7.82 -8.78 1.69
CA SER A 109 6.47 -8.39 1.31
C SER A 109 5.55 -9.58 1.03
N ILE A 110 4.26 -9.35 1.22
CA ILE A 110 3.17 -10.25 0.87
C ILE A 110 2.02 -9.45 0.26
N ARG A 111 1.58 -9.83 -0.94
CA ARG A 111 0.38 -9.31 -1.59
C ARG A 111 -0.65 -10.41 -1.71
N LYS A 112 -1.88 -10.13 -1.28
CA LYS A 112 -3.04 -10.99 -1.47
C LYS A 112 -3.86 -10.47 -2.62
N LYS A 113 -3.89 -11.23 -3.72
CA LYS A 113 -4.78 -11.01 -4.87
C LYS A 113 -5.98 -11.94 -4.79
N THR A 114 -6.98 -11.72 -5.64
CA THR A 114 -8.19 -12.55 -5.71
C THR A 114 -7.87 -14.03 -5.97
N THR A 115 -6.83 -14.31 -6.76
CA THR A 115 -6.49 -15.66 -7.24
C THR A 115 -5.11 -16.14 -6.83
N SER A 116 -4.30 -15.27 -6.20
CA SER A 116 -2.90 -15.56 -5.91
C SER A 116 -2.39 -14.84 -4.67
N TYR A 117 -1.23 -15.32 -4.19
CA TYR A 117 -0.38 -14.63 -3.24
C TYR A 117 0.94 -14.30 -3.94
N GLU A 118 1.45 -13.09 -3.76
CA GLU A 118 2.77 -12.70 -4.24
C GLU A 118 3.66 -12.44 -3.03
N ILE A 119 4.85 -13.02 -3.02
CA ILE A 119 5.78 -13.01 -1.90
C ILE A 119 7.08 -12.40 -2.39
N GLY A 120 7.40 -11.22 -1.88
CA GLY A 120 8.65 -10.54 -2.16
C GLY A 120 9.72 -10.95 -1.15
N LEU A 121 10.88 -11.32 -1.69
CA LEU A 121 12.04 -11.73 -0.94
C LEU A 121 13.11 -10.63 -0.90
N SER A 122 13.92 -10.61 0.16
CA SER A 122 15.04 -9.64 0.29
C SER A 122 16.13 -9.81 -0.77
N SER A 123 16.14 -10.93 -1.49
CA SER A 123 17.02 -11.21 -2.63
C SER A 123 16.51 -10.63 -3.96
N SER A 124 15.51 -9.74 -3.92
CA SER A 124 14.86 -9.18 -5.12
C SER A 124 14.17 -10.23 -6.00
N VAL A 125 13.67 -11.31 -5.38
CA VAL A 125 12.85 -12.34 -6.03
C VAL A 125 11.38 -12.15 -5.62
N LEU A 126 10.49 -12.30 -6.59
CA LEU A 126 9.03 -12.31 -6.41
C LEU A 126 8.50 -13.71 -6.73
N LEU A 127 7.84 -14.33 -5.76
CA LEU A 127 7.22 -15.64 -5.90
C LEU A 127 5.71 -15.50 -5.92
N THR A 128 5.06 -16.04 -6.95
CA THR A 128 3.60 -16.06 -7.04
C THR A 128 3.08 -17.46 -6.79
N PHE A 129 2.16 -17.58 -5.84
CA PHE A 129 1.47 -18.81 -5.47
C PHE A 129 -0.01 -18.70 -5.80
N ASN A 130 -0.63 -19.80 -6.22
CA ASN A 130 -2.08 -19.86 -6.35
C ASN A 130 -2.77 -19.99 -4.98
N ARG A 131 -4.12 -20.02 -4.96
CA ARG A 131 -4.92 -20.19 -3.72
C ARG A 131 -4.69 -21.50 -2.97
N LEU A 132 -4.09 -22.51 -3.61
CA LEU A 132 -3.70 -23.78 -3.00
C LEU A 132 -2.26 -23.75 -2.47
N TYR A 133 -1.61 -22.58 -2.48
CA TYR A 133 -0.23 -22.36 -2.06
C TYR A 133 0.80 -23.14 -2.90
N LYS A 134 0.46 -23.46 -4.14
CA LYS A 134 1.42 -24.01 -5.10
C LYS A 134 2.06 -22.86 -5.86
N LEU A 135 3.40 -22.88 -5.97
CA LEU A 135 4.14 -21.90 -6.76
C LEU A 135 3.69 -22.00 -8.22
N THR A 136 3.40 -20.85 -8.82
CA THR A 136 3.02 -20.73 -10.23
C THR A 136 4.00 -19.89 -11.04
N LYS A 137 4.73 -18.97 -10.39
CA LYS A 137 5.65 -18.06 -11.09
C LYS A 137 6.78 -17.61 -10.15
N THR A 138 7.96 -17.41 -10.72
CA THR A 138 9.11 -16.78 -10.07
C THR A 138 9.63 -15.69 -10.99
N GLU A 139 9.81 -14.48 -10.46
CA GLU A 139 10.27 -13.31 -11.22
C GLU A 139 11.28 -12.51 -10.40
N LYS A 140 12.01 -11.61 -11.06
CA LYS A 140 12.72 -10.55 -10.34
C LYS A 140 11.70 -9.54 -9.83
N ALA A 141 11.80 -9.18 -8.55
CA ALA A 141 10.97 -8.13 -7.98
C ALA A 141 11.22 -6.81 -8.75
N PRO A 142 10.18 -6.01 -9.02
CA PRO A 142 10.37 -4.67 -9.58
C PRO A 142 11.31 -3.88 -8.66
N THR A 143 12.39 -3.35 -9.19
CA THR A 143 13.23 -2.41 -8.46
C THR A 143 12.48 -1.08 -8.42
N GLU A 144 12.15 -0.59 -7.22
CA GLU A 144 11.60 0.75 -6.98
C GLU A 144 12.69 1.82 -7.27
N ASP A 145 13.14 1.91 -8.52
CA ASP A 145 14.10 2.92 -8.98
C ASP A 145 13.47 3.66 -10.18
N SER A 146 12.43 4.47 -9.96
CA SER A 146 12.05 5.60 -10.84
C SER A 146 10.86 6.41 -10.30
N ASP A 147 10.84 6.80 -9.03
CA ASP A 147 10.11 8.02 -8.64
C ASP A 147 11.18 9.10 -8.48
N SER A 148 11.53 9.73 -9.60
CA SER A 148 12.25 10.99 -9.60
C SER A 148 11.30 12.04 -9.01
N ASP A 149 11.49 12.33 -7.72
CA ASP A 149 11.03 13.58 -7.11
C ASP A 149 11.66 14.73 -7.92
N SER A 150 10.91 15.26 -8.89
CA SER A 150 11.15 16.57 -9.48
C SER A 150 10.10 17.54 -8.97
N ASP A 151 10.01 17.67 -7.64
CA ASP A 151 9.49 18.88 -7.02
C ASP A 151 10.65 19.88 -6.96
N SER A 152 10.73 20.76 -7.96
CA SER A 152 11.33 22.07 -7.79
C SER A 152 10.22 23.11 -7.78
N ASP A 153 9.63 23.29 -6.60
CA ASP A 153 8.95 24.52 -6.23
C ASP A 153 9.94 25.71 -6.26
N SER A 154 9.46 26.86 -6.74
CA SER A 154 9.76 28.26 -6.31
C SER A 154 9.49 29.18 -7.51
N ALA A 155 8.28 29.72 -7.67
CA ALA A 155 7.72 30.92 -7.00
C ALA A 155 8.17 32.25 -7.63
N SER A 156 7.13 33.07 -7.90
CA SER A 156 7.06 34.53 -8.02
C SER A 156 7.92 35.25 -9.06
N ASP A 157 7.26 35.94 -9.99
CA ASP A 157 7.27 37.41 -9.95
C ASP A 157 6.00 38.00 -10.57
N ALA A 158 5.56 39.09 -9.94
CA ALA A 158 4.32 39.80 -10.17
C ALA A 158 4.52 41.00 -11.13
N GLU A 159 3.38 41.47 -11.67
CA GLU A 159 3.09 42.82 -12.20
C GLU A 159 4.03 43.44 -13.26
N SER A 160 3.46 43.86 -14.39
CA SER A 160 3.06 45.27 -14.57
C SER A 160 2.60 45.54 -16.02
N ASP A 161 1.38 46.09 -16.09
CA ASP A 161 0.83 47.08 -17.03
C ASP A 161 1.65 47.50 -18.27
N SER A 162 1.05 47.34 -19.46
CA SER A 162 1.00 48.31 -20.59
C SER A 162 0.15 47.77 -21.75
#